data_AF-A0A261BJU4-F1
#
_entry.id   AF-A0A261BJU4-F1
#
_cell.length_a   1.000
_cell.length_b   1.000
_cell.length_c   1.000
_cell.angle_alpha   90.00
_cell.angle_beta   90.00
_cell.angle_gamma   90.00
#
_symmetry.space_group_name_H-M   'P 1'
#
loop_
_entity.id
_entity.type
_entity.pdbx_description
1 polymer ?
#
loop_
_entity_poly.entity_id
_entity_poly.type
_entity_poly.pdbx_seq_one_letter_code
_entity_poly.pdbx_strand_id
1 'polypeptide(L)'
;MSRVSAQDIVTLRDILSKFVNLESATISFRDYVNCSEIRRALGIDHVNYGLINYRHQIPNSDKSLLFNITYSNVYVIIVNN
;
A
#
# COMPACT_ATOMS: atom_id res chain seq x y z
N MET A 1 -20.02 6.78 7.04
CA MET A 1 -18.97 5.77 7.27
C MET A 1 -17.70 6.25 6.57
N SER A 2 -16.60 6.39 7.31
CA SER A 2 -15.34 6.94 6.80
C SER A 2 -14.65 5.89 5.92
N ARG A 3 -14.64 6.11 4.61
CA ARG A 3 -13.88 5.28 3.68
C ARG A 3 -12.38 5.49 3.91
N VAL A 4 -11.59 4.44 3.76
CA VAL A 4 -10.12 4.55 3.72
C VAL A 4 -9.75 5.41 2.52
N SER A 5 -9.09 6.52 2.81
CA SER A 5 -8.68 7.51 1.83
C SER A 5 -7.33 7.14 1.23
N ALA A 6 -7.01 7.79 0.10
CA ALA A 6 -5.65 7.79 -0.44
C ALA A 6 -4.59 8.22 0.59
N GLN A 7 -4.91 9.23 1.42
CA GLN A 7 -3.99 9.74 2.42
C GLN A 7 -3.68 8.72 3.51
N ASP A 8 -4.64 7.86 3.86
CA ASP A 8 -4.42 6.78 4.84
C ASP A 8 -3.39 5.78 4.31
N ILE A 9 -3.46 5.43 3.01
CA ILE A 9 -2.48 4.54 2.37
C ILE A 9 -1.09 5.17 2.29
N VAL A 10 -1.02 6.45 1.94
CA VAL A 10 0.24 7.22 1.91
C VAL A 10 0.87 7.26 3.30
N THR A 11 0.05 7.54 4.33
CA THR A 11 0.50 7.56 5.73
C THR A 11 0.99 6.18 6.17
N LEU A 12 0.28 5.11 5.78
CA LEU A 12 0.70 3.75 6.06
C LEU A 12 2.08 3.44 5.46
N ARG A 13 2.28 3.81 4.19
CA ARG A 13 3.56 3.65 3.50
C ARG A 13 4.69 4.35 4.23
N ASP A 14 4.47 5.58 4.66
CA ASP A 14 5.50 6.37 5.34
C ASP A 14 5.84 5.81 6.73
N ILE A 15 4.85 5.24 7.43
CA ILE A 15 5.06 4.53 8.70
C ILE A 15 5.85 3.24 8.45
N LEU A 16 5.39 2.38 7.55
CA LEU A 16 6.00 1.07 7.28
C LEU A 16 7.42 1.18 6.73
N SER A 17 7.74 2.25 5.98
CA SER A 17 9.09 2.49 5.45
C SER A 17 10.13 2.69 6.56
N LYS A 18 9.72 3.00 7.79
CA LYS A 18 10.60 3.12 8.96
C LYS A 18 10.97 1.77 9.58
N PHE A 19 10.25 0.69 9.24
CA PHE A 19 10.42 -0.64 9.82
C PHE A 19 11.09 -1.61 8.84
N VAL A 20 12.36 -1.35 8.50
CA VAL A 20 13.12 -2.14 7.49
C VAL A 20 13.30 -3.62 7.82
N ASN A 21 13.05 -4.03 9.07
CA ASN A 21 13.15 -5.41 9.53
C ASN A 21 11.80 -6.13 9.64
N LEU A 22 10.69 -5.45 9.33
CA LEU A 22 9.39 -6.09 9.27
C LEU A 22 9.37 -7.02 8.03
N GLU A 23 8.84 -8.23 8.17
CA GLU A 23 8.72 -9.16 7.04
C GLU A 23 7.48 -8.85 6.20
N SER A 24 6.35 -8.70 6.89
CA SER A 24 5.06 -8.35 6.27
C SER A 24 4.09 -7.71 7.26
N ALA A 25 3.08 -7.03 6.74
CA ALA A 25 1.94 -6.53 7.49
C ALA A 25 0.65 -6.73 6.69
N THR A 26 -0.42 -7.11 7.37
CA THR A 26 -1.77 -7.18 6.81
C THR A 26 -2.67 -6.23 7.57
N ILE A 27 -3.41 -5.41 6.83
CA ILE A 27 -4.37 -4.48 7.39
C ILE A 27 -5.70 -4.71 6.69
N SER A 28 -6.67 -5.17 7.47
CA SER A 28 -8.03 -5.39 7.01
C SER A 28 -8.89 -4.19 7.37
N PHE A 29 -9.67 -3.72 6.39
CA PHE A 29 -10.64 -2.65 6.56
C PHE A 29 -12.04 -3.24 6.57
N ARG A 30 -12.89 -2.75 7.47
CA ARG A 30 -14.30 -3.15 7.51
C ARG A 30 -15.09 -2.55 6.34
N ASP A 31 -14.68 -1.38 5.87
CA ASP A 31 -15.33 -0.63 4.80
C ASP A 31 -14.56 -0.69 3.47
N TYR A 32 -15.25 -0.38 2.37
CA TYR A 32 -14.65 -0.34 1.04
C TYR A 32 -13.60 0.76 0.92
N VAL A 33 -12.46 0.36 0.38
CA VAL A 33 -11.35 1.24 0.00
C VAL A 33 -11.66 1.89 -1.36
N ASN A 34 -11.45 3.20 -1.49
CA ASN A 34 -11.60 3.87 -2.80
C ASN A 34 -10.34 3.63 -3.66
N CYS A 35 -10.30 2.48 -4.34
CA CYS A 35 -9.18 2.10 -5.19
C CYS A 35 -8.86 3.15 -6.27
N SER A 36 -9.83 3.95 -6.74
CA SER A 36 -9.57 4.97 -7.77
C SER A 36 -8.78 6.17 -7.24
N GLU A 37 -9.07 6.61 -6.03
CA GLU A 37 -8.34 7.71 -5.39
C GLU A 37 -6.92 7.28 -5.00
N ILE A 38 -6.79 6.07 -4.46
CA ILE A 38 -5.47 5.52 -4.10
C ILE A 38 -4.59 5.37 -5.32
N ARG A 39 -5.13 4.91 -6.45
CA ARG A 39 -4.39 4.83 -7.72
C ARG A 39 -3.78 6.17 -8.11
N ARG A 40 -4.58 7.23 -8.12
CA ARG A 40 -4.11 8.58 -8.44
C ARG A 40 -3.03 9.04 -7.46
N ALA A 41 -3.22 8.80 -6.18
CA ALA A 41 -2.25 9.19 -5.15
C ALA A 41 -0.93 8.41 -5.22
N LEU A 42 -0.97 7.17 -5.73
CA LEU A 42 0.20 6.33 -5.94
C LEU A 42 0.80 6.45 -7.35
N GLY A 43 0.22 7.25 -8.24
CA GLY A 43 0.67 7.43 -9.62
C GLY A 43 0.52 6.17 -10.50
N ILE A 44 -0.54 5.38 -10.30
CA ILE A 44 -0.77 4.11 -10.99
C ILE A 44 -1.89 4.26 -12.02
N ASP A 45 -1.53 4.13 -13.30
CA ASP A 45 -2.45 4.37 -14.42
C ASP A 45 -3.27 3.14 -14.85
N HIS A 46 -2.87 1.93 -14.46
CA HIS A 46 -3.56 0.68 -14.82
C HIS A 46 -3.77 -0.27 -13.65
N VAL A 47 -4.89 -0.98 -13.67
CA VAL A 47 -5.22 -2.03 -12.69
C VAL A 47 -5.76 -3.27 -13.38
N ASN A 48 -5.35 -4.41 -12.86
CA ASN A 48 -6.00 -5.69 -13.14
C ASN A 48 -7.07 -5.93 -12.08
N TYR A 49 -8.34 -5.99 -12.50
CA TYR A 49 -9.44 -6.57 -11.71
C TYR A 49 -9.61 -6.02 -10.27
N GLY A 50 -9.33 -4.75 -10.02
CA GLY A 50 -9.51 -4.14 -8.69
C GLY A 50 -8.41 -4.43 -7.67
N LEU A 51 -7.32 -5.07 -8.10
CA LEU A 51 -6.09 -5.25 -7.34
C LEU A 51 -5.10 -4.15 -7.71
N ILE A 52 -4.59 -3.41 -6.73
CA ILE A 52 -3.49 -2.46 -6.91
C ILE A 52 -2.22 -3.11 -6.39
N ASN A 53 -1.26 -3.31 -7.28
CA ASN A 53 0.10 -3.71 -6.94
C ASN A 53 1.00 -2.48 -7.02
N TYR A 54 1.58 -2.08 -5.89
CA TYR A 54 2.39 -0.88 -5.80
C TYR A 54 3.71 -1.20 -5.09
N ARG A 55 4.83 -0.86 -5.73
CA ARG A 55 6.16 -0.99 -5.13
C ARG A 55 6.65 0.39 -4.70
N HIS A 56 7.09 0.50 -3.46
CA HIS A 56 7.73 1.69 -2.91
C HIS A 56 9.14 1.36 -2.44
N GLN A 57 10.13 2.03 -3.02
CA GLN A 57 11.51 1.90 -2.55
C GLN A 57 11.68 2.58 -1.20
N ILE A 58 12.25 1.87 -0.23
CA ILE A 58 12.56 2.46 1.07
C ILE A 58 13.82 3.32 0.92
N PRO A 59 13.78 4.62 1.26
CA PRO A 59 14.94 5.49 1.15
C PRO A 59 16.13 4.96 1.96
N ASN A 60 17.34 5.00 1.37
CA ASN A 60 18.59 4.54 1.97
C ASN A 60 18.60 3.05 2.37
N SER A 61 17.76 2.23 1.75
CA SER A 61 17.75 0.78 1.91
C SER A 61 17.77 0.10 0.54
N ASP A 62 18.35 -1.09 0.49
CA ASP A 62 18.24 -2.05 -0.61
C ASP A 62 16.87 -2.74 -0.66
N LYS A 63 15.92 -2.34 0.21
CA LYS A 63 14.59 -2.93 0.33
C LYS A 63 13.50 -2.05 -0.26
N SER A 64 12.39 -2.70 -0.58
CA SER A 64 11.15 -2.10 -1.04
C SER A 64 9.96 -2.66 -0.28
N LEU A 65 8.95 -1.82 -0.08
CA LEU A 65 7.61 -2.24 0.29
C LEU A 65 6.84 -2.64 -0.97
N LEU A 66 6.28 -3.84 -0.99
CA LEU A 66 5.32 -4.27 -2.01
C LEU A 66 3.93 -4.31 -1.40
N PHE A 67 3.09 -3.40 -1.86
CA PHE A 67 1.68 -3.29 -1.50
C PHE A 67 0.83 -4.09 -2.48
N ASN A 68 -0.04 -4.92 -1.92
CA ASN A 68 -1.13 -5.60 -2.60
C ASN A 68 -2.42 -5.10 -1.96
N ILE A 69 -3.11 -4.19 -2.65
CA ILE A 69 -4.30 -3.51 -2.14
C ILE A 69 -5.52 -4.05 -2.86
N THR A 70 -6.49 -4.51 -2.08
CA THR A 70 -7.81 -4.97 -2.52
C THR A 70 -8.89 -4.04 -1.94
N TYR A 71 -10.14 -4.29 -2.28
CA TYR A 71 -11.28 -3.50 -1.78
C TYR A 71 -11.42 -3.49 -0.25
N SER A 72 -10.87 -4.47 0.46
CA SER A 72 -11.04 -4.66 1.90
C SER A 72 -9.73 -4.90 2.66
N ASN A 73 -8.60 -5.03 1.97
CA ASN A 73 -7.32 -5.34 2.61
C ASN A 73 -6.17 -4.62 1.93
N VAL A 74 -5.20 -4.20 2.73
CA VAL A 74 -3.84 -3.86 2.30
C VAL A 74 -2.91 -4.90 2.88
N TYR A 75 -2.24 -5.64 1.99
CA TYR A 75 -1.15 -6.53 2.35
C TYR A 75 0.17 -5.91 1.90
N VAL A 76 1.13 -5.83 2.81
CA VAL A 76 2.45 -5.25 2.55
C VAL A 76 3.51 -6.28 2.89
N ILE A 77 4.45 -6.49 1.97
CA ILE A 77 5.66 -7.29 2.23
C ILE A 77 6.90 -6.44 1.99
N ILE A 78 7.94 -6.68 2.77
CA ILE A 78 9.25 -6.07 2.53
C ILE A 78 10.09 -7.06 1.74
N VAL A 79 10.58 -6.60 0.60
CA VAL A 79 11.40 -7.39 -0.32
C VAL A 79 12.71 -6.68 -0.57
N ASN A 80 13.78 -7.43 -0.79
CA ASN A 80 15.00 -6.86 -1.35
C ASN A 80 14.73 -6.45 -2.80
N ASN A 81 15.37 -5.36 -3.25
CA ASN A 81 15.29 -4.89 -4.63
C ASN A 81 15.95 -5.84 -5.61
#